data_AF-A0A962AN27-F1
#
_entry.id   AF-A0A962AN27-F1
#
_cell.length_a   1.000
_cell.length_b   1.000
_cell.length_c   1.000
_cell.angle_alpha   90.00
_cell.angle_beta   90.00
_cell.angle_gamma   90.00
#
_symmetry.space_group_name_H-M   'P 1'
#
loop_
_entity.id
_entity.type
_entity.pdbx_description
1 polymer ?
#
loop_
_entity_poly.entity_id
_entity_poly.type
_entity_poly.pdbx_seq_one_letter_code
_entity_poly.pdbx_strand_id
1 'polypeptide(L)'
;MSRLYSESELAEIARPFESHALEALRAGDLTRLRALLVDMKNGPAGLDALSGHTLARKAAKLRRDFGEAFALDALARIGAELMHTWTQQFQQGDERGAIADLIAVFREQHGARLDALGEDDDSVTLDMPLCGSGGKLDKAGLPQRHPDWYGGWSDGVGSFCQICKACQKALNAALGTEIWTTEKGADGACRAIFIKRATRGGRLFSDEERKSLVRTRVARAIERLDAGDFDIGELVEGQRKDWKPWHDFGIVLLEYFYAIALEQGGADYLAEVLEQTYAPAFNAGFPRYAAMSDDKLVREIARTWNYHCADFTIIEEDDRFVFRLDPCGSGGRLFRGAVWRDMFHYGDRLAPTMADPHRINFNRSDAPTYCTHCAASNRAQLESALSPATPLFFVIDGHAQTSPGAPCRCYVYKKDARREDADPALFEQIGLVPPKEKNA
;
A
#
# COMPACT_ATOMS: atom_id res chain seq x y z
N MET A 1 -20.82 -7.34 28.27
CA MET A 1 -21.09 -7.91 26.93
C MET A 1 -20.37 -9.24 26.84
N SER A 2 -20.87 -10.25 26.11
CA SER A 2 -20.20 -11.56 26.08
C SER A 2 -18.98 -11.53 25.17
N ARG A 3 -17.84 -12.03 25.67
CA ARG A 3 -16.71 -12.39 24.81
C ARG A 3 -17.15 -13.38 23.73
N LEU A 4 -16.69 -13.16 22.50
CA LEU A 4 -16.98 -13.97 21.33
C LEU A 4 -15.95 -15.08 21.14
N TYR A 5 -14.71 -14.87 21.57
CA TYR A 5 -13.60 -15.79 21.33
C TYR A 5 -12.75 -16.03 22.59
N SER A 6 -12.20 -17.23 22.65
CA SER A 6 -11.05 -17.56 23.48
C SER A 6 -9.75 -16.97 22.92
N GLU A 7 -8.70 -16.92 23.73
CA GLU A 7 -7.37 -16.48 23.29
C GLU A 7 -6.82 -17.34 22.13
N SER A 8 -7.06 -18.66 22.16
CA SER A 8 -6.66 -19.57 21.08
C SER A 8 -7.40 -19.29 19.76
N GLU A 9 -8.68 -18.94 19.82
CA GLU A 9 -9.46 -18.58 18.62
C GLU A 9 -9.00 -17.24 18.04
N LEU A 10 -8.66 -16.27 18.88
CA LEU A 10 -8.07 -15.00 18.43
C LEU A 10 -6.69 -15.19 17.81
N ALA A 11 -5.86 -16.06 18.39
CA ALA A 11 -4.59 -16.44 17.79
C ALA A 11 -4.79 -17.09 16.41
N GLU A 12 -5.78 -17.96 16.27
CA GLU A 12 -6.13 -18.58 14.98
C GLU A 12 -6.64 -17.53 13.96
N ILE A 13 -7.44 -16.55 14.38
CA ILE A 13 -7.89 -15.44 13.51
C ILE A 13 -6.70 -14.58 13.04
N ALA A 14 -5.69 -14.37 13.90
CA ALA A 14 -4.51 -13.59 13.56
C ALA A 14 -3.58 -14.31 12.58
N ARG A 15 -3.64 -15.65 12.49
CA ARG A 15 -2.77 -16.43 11.61
C ARG A 15 -3.00 -16.07 10.14
N PRO A 16 -1.93 -16.04 9.34
CA PRO A 16 -2.04 -15.72 7.93
C PRO A 16 -2.45 -16.94 7.10
N PHE A 17 -2.98 -16.69 5.92
CA PHE A 17 -3.45 -17.75 5.02
C PHE A 17 -2.37 -18.74 4.61
N GLU A 18 -1.11 -18.33 4.48
CA GLU A 18 -0.01 -19.26 4.18
C GLU A 18 0.14 -20.34 5.25
N SER A 19 -0.09 -20.04 6.53
CA SER A 19 0.04 -21.04 7.60
C SER A 19 -1.02 -22.13 7.46
N HIS A 20 -2.27 -21.74 7.18
CA HIS A 20 -3.35 -22.69 6.91
C HIS A 20 -3.12 -23.46 5.60
N ALA A 21 -2.53 -22.82 4.59
CA ALA A 21 -2.24 -23.46 3.31
C ALA A 21 -1.17 -24.54 3.46
N LEU A 22 -0.12 -24.27 4.25
CA LEU A 22 0.90 -25.27 4.57
C LEU A 22 0.33 -26.44 5.40
N GLU A 23 -0.63 -26.19 6.29
CA GLU A 23 -1.34 -27.25 7.01
C GLU A 23 -2.18 -28.11 6.07
N ALA A 24 -2.96 -27.49 5.18
CA ALA A 24 -3.75 -28.20 4.18
C ALA A 24 -2.85 -29.03 3.24
N LEU A 25 -1.71 -28.49 2.82
CA LEU A 25 -0.72 -29.20 2.01
C LEU A 25 -0.19 -30.44 2.73
N ARG A 26 0.21 -30.32 4.01
CA ARG A 26 0.68 -31.46 4.82
C ARG A 26 -0.41 -32.52 5.05
N ALA A 27 -1.66 -32.10 5.18
CA ALA A 27 -2.80 -32.99 5.35
C ALA A 27 -3.27 -33.65 4.05
N GLY A 28 -2.74 -33.24 2.88
CA GLY A 28 -3.22 -33.69 1.58
C GLY A 28 -4.61 -33.13 1.21
N ASP A 29 -5.10 -32.10 1.90
CA ASP A 29 -6.37 -31.44 1.60
C ASP A 29 -6.19 -30.43 0.45
N LEU A 30 -6.14 -30.97 -0.77
CA LEU A 30 -5.92 -30.19 -1.98
C LEU A 30 -7.08 -29.21 -2.26
N THR A 31 -8.30 -29.55 -1.84
CA THR A 31 -9.47 -28.68 -2.01
C THR A 31 -9.33 -27.43 -1.15
N ARG A 32 -8.97 -27.60 0.13
CA ARG A 32 -8.74 -26.46 1.03
C ARG A 32 -7.52 -25.64 0.61
N LEU A 33 -6.43 -26.30 0.22
CA LEU A 33 -5.23 -25.64 -0.29
C LEU A 33 -5.55 -24.74 -1.49
N ARG A 34 -6.31 -25.23 -2.48
CA ARG A 34 -6.72 -24.44 -3.65
C ARG A 34 -7.54 -23.20 -3.28
N ALA A 35 -8.48 -23.35 -2.36
CA ALA A 35 -9.27 -22.21 -1.88
C ALA A 35 -8.38 -21.15 -1.21
N LEU A 36 -7.43 -21.58 -0.37
CA LEU A 36 -6.50 -20.67 0.31
C LEU A 36 -5.56 -19.96 -0.67
N LEU A 37 -5.05 -20.63 -1.71
CA LEU A 37 -4.22 -19.98 -2.73
C LEU A 37 -4.98 -18.89 -3.50
N VAL A 38 -6.29 -19.08 -3.74
CA VAL A 38 -7.15 -18.05 -4.34
C VAL A 38 -7.34 -16.87 -3.39
N ASP A 39 -7.60 -17.13 -2.10
CA ASP A 39 -7.70 -16.08 -1.09
C ASP A 39 -6.39 -15.30 -0.96
N MET A 40 -5.25 -16.00 -1.02
CA MET A 40 -3.91 -15.42 -0.97
C MET A 40 -3.60 -14.51 -2.15
N LYS A 41 -4.01 -14.90 -3.36
CA LYS A 41 -3.91 -14.08 -4.57
C LYS A 41 -4.67 -12.76 -4.47
N ASN A 42 -5.82 -12.79 -3.78
CA ASN A 42 -6.71 -11.64 -3.65
C ASN A 42 -6.47 -10.83 -2.37
N GLY A 43 -5.63 -11.33 -1.46
CA GLY A 43 -5.32 -10.71 -0.17
C GLY A 43 -5.06 -9.20 -0.25
N PRO A 44 -4.11 -8.74 -1.08
CA PRO A 44 -3.75 -7.33 -1.20
C PRO A 44 -4.78 -6.43 -1.90
N ALA A 45 -5.83 -6.97 -2.54
CA ALA A 45 -6.65 -6.24 -3.51
C ALA A 45 -7.25 -4.92 -3.00
N GLY A 46 -7.72 -4.90 -1.75
CA GLY A 46 -8.30 -3.69 -1.14
C GLY A 46 -7.26 -2.60 -0.88
N LEU A 47 -6.08 -2.97 -0.38
CA LEU A 47 -4.98 -2.05 -0.10
C LEU A 47 -4.37 -1.50 -1.40
N ASP A 48 -4.23 -2.36 -2.41
CA ASP A 48 -3.79 -1.98 -3.76
C ASP A 48 -4.73 -0.94 -4.39
N ALA A 49 -6.05 -1.20 -4.36
CA ALA A 49 -7.04 -0.28 -4.90
C ALA A 49 -6.99 1.08 -4.20
N LEU A 50 -6.95 1.09 -2.86
CA LEU A 50 -6.83 2.32 -2.06
C LEU A 50 -5.57 3.11 -2.46
N SER A 51 -4.43 2.43 -2.59
CA SER A 51 -3.16 3.05 -2.96
C SER A 51 -3.22 3.65 -4.37
N GLY A 52 -3.67 2.90 -5.37
CA GLY A 52 -3.77 3.35 -6.75
C GLY A 52 -4.62 4.62 -6.92
N HIS A 53 -5.80 4.64 -6.30
CA HIS A 53 -6.69 5.81 -6.33
C HIS A 53 -6.11 7.02 -5.59
N THR A 54 -5.54 6.79 -4.40
CA THR A 54 -5.00 7.87 -3.56
C THR A 54 -3.81 8.53 -4.26
N LEU A 55 -2.87 7.75 -4.81
CA LEU A 55 -1.69 8.25 -5.51
C LEU A 55 -2.06 9.09 -6.74
N ALA A 56 -2.99 8.59 -7.57
CA ALA A 56 -3.46 9.34 -8.74
C ALA A 56 -4.08 10.69 -8.34
N ARG A 57 -4.92 10.69 -7.29
CA ARG A 57 -5.56 11.90 -6.78
C ARG A 57 -4.57 12.89 -6.17
N LYS A 58 -3.50 12.43 -5.51
CA LYS A 58 -2.45 13.30 -4.97
C LYS A 58 -1.68 14.02 -6.07
N ALA A 59 -1.24 13.31 -7.11
CA ALA A 59 -0.61 13.93 -8.27
C ALA A 59 -1.53 14.96 -8.94
N ALA A 60 -2.82 14.64 -9.07
CA ALA A 60 -3.80 15.56 -9.63
C ALA A 60 -4.10 16.75 -8.72
N LYS A 61 -4.10 16.57 -7.40
CA LYS A 61 -4.28 17.67 -6.44
C LYS A 61 -3.18 18.71 -6.57
N LEU A 62 -1.92 18.30 -6.64
CA LEU A 62 -0.81 19.22 -6.89
C LEU A 62 -1.01 20.02 -8.19
N ARG A 63 -1.47 19.35 -9.26
CA ARG A 63 -1.78 20.01 -10.54
C ARG A 63 -2.91 21.02 -10.43
N ARG A 64 -3.98 20.66 -9.72
CA ARG A 64 -5.16 21.52 -9.55
C ARG A 64 -4.86 22.75 -8.71
N ASP A 65 -4.09 22.58 -7.65
CA ASP A 65 -3.85 23.64 -6.67
C ASP A 65 -2.73 24.58 -7.12
N PHE A 66 -1.70 24.06 -7.78
CA PHE A 66 -0.47 24.81 -8.11
C PHE A 66 -0.12 24.84 -9.61
N GLY A 67 -0.92 24.21 -10.45
CA GLY A 67 -0.68 24.10 -11.89
C GLY A 67 0.22 22.93 -12.28
N GLU A 68 0.21 22.61 -13.58
CA GLU A 68 0.90 21.43 -14.11
C GLU A 68 2.43 21.51 -13.99
N ALA A 69 3.03 22.66 -14.24
CA ALA A 69 4.47 22.83 -14.15
C ALA A 69 4.99 22.52 -12.74
N PHE A 70 4.31 23.05 -11.72
CA PHE A 70 4.63 22.75 -10.32
C PHE A 70 4.48 21.26 -10.03
N ALA A 71 3.35 20.66 -10.45
CA ALA A 71 3.09 19.25 -10.17
C ALA A 71 4.15 18.34 -10.82
N LEU A 72 4.59 18.63 -12.03
CA LEU A 72 5.65 17.89 -12.71
C LEU A 72 7.00 18.02 -11.99
N ASP A 73 7.34 19.20 -11.47
CA ASP A 73 8.55 19.42 -10.67
C ASP A 73 8.49 18.64 -9.33
N ALA A 74 7.38 18.74 -8.62
CA ALA A 74 7.17 17.98 -7.38
C ALA A 74 7.27 16.46 -7.62
N LEU A 75 6.66 15.96 -8.71
CA LEU A 75 6.77 14.56 -9.10
C LEU A 75 8.21 14.18 -9.47
N ALA A 76 8.98 15.06 -10.11
CA ALA A 76 10.39 14.81 -10.42
C ALA A 76 11.23 14.68 -9.14
N ARG A 77 10.99 15.54 -8.13
CA ARG A 77 11.63 15.44 -6.80
C ARG A 77 11.29 14.13 -6.11
N ILE A 78 10.01 13.75 -6.10
CA ILE A 78 9.53 12.47 -5.56
C ILE A 78 10.20 11.30 -6.30
N GLY A 79 10.26 11.35 -7.64
CA GLY A 79 10.87 10.31 -8.46
C GLY A 79 12.36 10.13 -8.16
N ALA A 80 13.09 11.21 -7.91
CA ALA A 80 14.51 11.16 -7.53
C ALA A 80 14.73 10.42 -6.21
N GLU A 81 13.94 10.75 -5.18
CA GLU A 81 14.03 10.05 -3.90
C GLU A 81 13.53 8.60 -4.01
N LEU A 82 12.46 8.31 -4.76
CA LEU A 82 12.02 6.91 -4.89
C LEU A 82 13.06 6.03 -5.58
N MET A 83 13.73 6.57 -6.59
CA MET A 83 14.64 5.81 -7.45
C MET A 83 16.08 5.74 -6.91
N HIS A 84 16.40 6.39 -5.78
CA HIS A 84 17.78 6.47 -5.29
C HIS A 84 18.43 5.09 -5.11
N THR A 85 17.70 4.11 -4.57
CA THR A 85 18.25 2.75 -4.35
C THR A 85 18.50 2.02 -5.67
N TRP A 86 17.66 2.25 -6.69
CA TRP A 86 17.88 1.68 -8.03
C TRP A 86 19.07 2.34 -8.71
N THR A 87 19.20 3.67 -8.61
CA THR A 87 20.37 4.39 -9.10
C THR A 87 21.66 3.83 -8.49
N GLN A 88 21.70 3.64 -7.16
CA GLN A 88 22.85 3.05 -6.48
C GLN A 88 23.16 1.63 -6.98
N GLN A 89 22.14 0.78 -7.13
CA GLN A 89 22.32 -0.59 -7.61
C GLN A 89 22.89 -0.63 -9.04
N PHE A 90 22.38 0.22 -9.95
CA PHE A 90 22.95 0.36 -11.29
C PHE A 90 24.39 0.89 -11.27
N GLN A 91 24.70 1.87 -10.42
CA GLN A 91 26.06 2.41 -10.28
C GLN A 91 27.06 1.38 -9.73
N GLN A 92 26.58 0.43 -8.91
CA GLN A 92 27.36 -0.70 -8.41
C GLN A 92 27.52 -1.83 -9.44
N GLY A 93 26.88 -1.72 -10.62
CA GLY A 93 26.97 -2.69 -11.71
C GLY A 93 25.96 -3.84 -11.63
N ASP A 94 25.01 -3.81 -10.69
CA ASP A 94 23.96 -4.84 -10.57
C ASP A 94 22.72 -4.46 -11.39
N GLU A 95 22.88 -4.37 -12.72
CA GLU A 95 21.76 -4.08 -13.60
C GLU A 95 20.71 -5.21 -13.65
N ARG A 96 21.15 -6.47 -13.47
CA ARG A 96 20.26 -7.64 -13.40
C ARG A 96 19.29 -7.51 -12.22
N GLY A 97 19.81 -7.26 -11.02
CA GLY A 97 19.00 -7.07 -9.83
C GLY A 97 18.11 -5.85 -9.94
N ALA A 98 18.63 -4.72 -10.45
CA ALA A 98 17.85 -3.50 -10.58
C ALA A 98 16.64 -3.65 -11.49
N ILE A 99 16.80 -4.33 -12.64
CA ILE A 99 15.70 -4.63 -13.56
C ILE A 99 14.70 -5.60 -12.92
N ALA A 100 15.18 -6.69 -12.29
CA ALA A 100 14.33 -7.67 -11.62
C ALA A 100 13.48 -7.03 -10.50
N ASP A 101 14.05 -6.10 -9.74
CA ASP A 101 13.36 -5.40 -8.66
C ASP A 101 12.33 -4.39 -9.19
N LEU A 102 12.61 -3.67 -10.28
CA LEU A 102 11.58 -2.85 -10.94
C LEU A 102 10.41 -3.71 -11.44
N ILE A 103 10.69 -4.88 -12.04
CA ILE A 103 9.67 -5.84 -12.47
C ILE A 103 8.83 -6.32 -11.29
N ALA A 104 9.45 -6.56 -10.12
CA ALA A 104 8.73 -6.96 -8.92
C ALA A 104 7.68 -5.92 -8.49
N VAL A 105 7.96 -4.62 -8.60
CA VAL A 105 6.98 -3.56 -8.31
C VAL A 105 5.74 -3.69 -9.21
N PHE A 106 5.90 -4.00 -10.50
CA PHE A 106 4.77 -4.19 -11.42
C PHE A 106 4.03 -5.51 -11.19
N ARG A 107 4.78 -6.59 -10.94
CA ARG A 107 4.23 -7.94 -10.75
C ARG A 107 3.31 -8.04 -9.56
N GLU A 108 3.66 -7.36 -8.47
CA GLU A 108 2.93 -7.44 -7.20
C GLU A 108 1.69 -6.53 -7.14
N GLN A 109 1.40 -5.78 -8.21
CA GLN A 109 0.18 -4.98 -8.31
C GLN A 109 -1.03 -5.86 -8.60
N HIS A 110 -2.10 -5.68 -7.82
CA HIS A 110 -3.26 -6.56 -7.92
C HIS A 110 -4.00 -6.38 -9.25
N GLY A 111 -4.09 -7.46 -10.02
CA GLY A 111 -4.73 -7.49 -11.33
C GLY A 111 -3.82 -7.10 -12.50
N ALA A 112 -2.54 -6.83 -12.25
CA ALA A 112 -1.55 -6.69 -13.31
C ALA A 112 -1.48 -7.97 -14.16
N ARG A 113 -1.22 -7.81 -15.46
CA ARG A 113 -0.94 -8.91 -16.39
C ARG A 113 0.36 -8.60 -17.09
N LEU A 114 1.33 -9.48 -16.90
CA LEU A 114 2.69 -9.36 -17.40
C LEU A 114 3.00 -10.57 -18.29
N ASP A 115 3.50 -10.31 -19.49
CA ASP A 115 4.00 -11.35 -20.38
C ASP A 115 5.44 -11.73 -20.00
N ALA A 116 5.92 -12.86 -20.53
CA ALA A 116 7.31 -13.28 -20.32
C ALA A 116 8.26 -12.20 -20.86
N LEU A 117 9.41 -12.02 -20.20
CA LEU A 117 10.37 -10.99 -20.61
C LEU A 117 10.91 -11.26 -22.02
N GLY A 118 10.79 -10.25 -22.87
CA GLY A 118 11.56 -10.16 -24.10
C GLY A 118 12.99 -9.76 -23.77
N GLU A 119 13.96 -10.28 -24.51
CA GLU A 119 15.36 -9.92 -24.33
C GLU A 119 16.09 -10.07 -25.67
N ASP A 120 16.80 -9.01 -26.06
CA ASP A 120 17.72 -8.98 -27.19
C ASP A 120 19.11 -8.54 -26.73
N ASP A 121 20.05 -8.31 -27.65
CA ASP A 121 21.44 -7.96 -27.30
C ASP A 121 21.56 -6.62 -26.54
N ASP A 122 20.58 -5.73 -26.68
CA ASP A 122 20.66 -4.36 -26.17
C ASP A 122 19.68 -4.09 -25.03
N SER A 123 18.63 -4.89 -24.87
CA SER A 123 17.51 -4.55 -24.00
C SER A 123 16.77 -5.75 -23.40
N VAL A 124 16.05 -5.47 -22.33
CA VAL A 124 15.03 -6.34 -21.75
C VAL A 124 13.68 -5.63 -21.86
N THR A 125 12.68 -6.31 -22.41
CA THR A 125 11.33 -5.77 -22.60
C THR A 125 10.33 -6.49 -21.70
N LEU A 126 9.52 -5.72 -20.97
CA LEU A 126 8.37 -6.20 -20.21
C LEU A 126 7.10 -5.68 -20.89
N ASP A 127 6.37 -6.60 -21.54
CA ASP A 127 5.03 -6.32 -22.05
C ASP A 127 3.99 -6.53 -20.95
N MET A 128 3.13 -5.51 -20.78
CA MET A 128 2.07 -5.49 -19.79
C MET A 128 0.72 -5.27 -20.49
N PRO A 129 0.00 -6.34 -20.88
CA PRO A 129 -1.37 -6.22 -21.40
C PRO A 129 -2.34 -5.53 -20.43
N LEU A 130 -1.95 -5.36 -19.17
CA LEU A 130 -2.55 -4.42 -18.23
C LEU A 130 -1.52 -4.06 -17.17
N CYS A 131 -0.99 -2.84 -17.16
CA CYS A 131 -0.17 -2.40 -16.04
C CYS A 131 -1.09 -2.13 -14.83
N GLY A 132 -0.86 -2.81 -13.70
CA GLY A 132 -1.72 -2.77 -12.50
C GLY A 132 -1.85 -1.39 -11.84
N SER A 133 -1.08 -0.43 -12.35
CA SER A 133 -0.94 0.97 -11.98
C SER A 133 -1.94 1.88 -12.74
N GLY A 134 -1.46 2.92 -13.43
CA GLY A 134 -2.29 3.83 -14.23
C GLY A 134 -3.08 3.13 -15.33
N GLY A 135 -2.57 2.05 -15.92
CA GLY A 135 -3.29 1.27 -16.93
C GLY A 135 -4.58 0.65 -16.40
N LYS A 136 -4.60 0.19 -15.13
CA LYS A 136 -5.82 -0.25 -14.46
C LYS A 136 -6.86 0.87 -14.32
N LEU A 137 -6.42 2.10 -14.04
CA LEU A 137 -7.30 3.27 -13.95
C LEU A 137 -7.79 3.73 -15.32
N ASP A 138 -6.94 3.67 -16.35
CA ASP A 138 -7.28 3.94 -17.75
C ASP A 138 -8.31 2.94 -18.27
N LYS A 139 -8.11 1.64 -18.01
CA LYS A 139 -9.04 0.57 -18.39
C LYS A 139 -10.40 0.74 -17.72
N ALA A 140 -10.42 1.27 -16.49
CA ALA A 140 -11.64 1.65 -15.81
C ALA A 140 -12.26 2.96 -16.35
N GLY A 141 -11.66 3.63 -17.34
CA GLY A 141 -12.14 4.89 -17.92
C GLY A 141 -12.13 6.07 -16.94
N LEU A 142 -11.30 6.02 -15.89
CA LEU A 142 -11.30 7.05 -14.85
C LEU A 142 -10.76 8.42 -15.34
N PRO A 143 -9.68 8.49 -16.13
CA PRO A 143 -9.21 9.77 -16.67
C PRO A 143 -10.25 10.49 -17.53
N GLN A 144 -11.12 9.75 -18.22
CA GLN A 144 -12.19 10.32 -19.05
C GLN A 144 -13.40 10.73 -18.20
N ARG A 145 -13.80 9.90 -17.24
CA ARG A 145 -14.97 10.17 -16.36
C ARG A 145 -14.69 11.25 -15.32
N HIS A 146 -13.44 11.34 -14.86
CA HIS A 146 -13.02 12.21 -13.76
C HIS A 146 -11.67 12.86 -14.08
N PRO A 147 -11.59 13.70 -15.14
CA PRO A 147 -10.34 14.27 -15.62
C PRO A 147 -9.60 15.10 -14.58
N ASP A 148 -10.31 15.77 -13.68
CA ASP A 148 -9.70 16.57 -12.62
C ASP A 148 -8.84 15.74 -11.66
N TRP A 149 -9.15 14.45 -11.49
CA TRP A 149 -8.49 13.59 -10.51
C TRP A 149 -7.58 12.53 -11.13
N TYR A 150 -7.86 12.12 -12.36
CA TYR A 150 -7.16 11.00 -13.00
C TYR A 150 -6.55 11.35 -14.37
N GLY A 151 -6.88 12.51 -14.94
CA GLY A 151 -6.44 12.94 -16.27
C GLY A 151 -6.16 14.44 -16.33
N GLY A 152 -6.49 15.05 -17.47
CA GLY A 152 -6.44 16.50 -17.67
C GLY A 152 -5.03 17.10 -17.75
N TRP A 153 -3.99 16.27 -17.91
CA TRP A 153 -2.63 16.71 -18.15
C TRP A 153 -2.44 17.08 -19.63
N SER A 154 -1.60 18.07 -19.92
CA SER A 154 -1.40 18.61 -21.27
C SER A 154 -0.89 17.59 -22.27
N ASP A 155 -0.13 16.58 -21.82
CA ASP A 155 0.41 15.49 -22.65
C ASP A 155 -0.55 14.30 -22.81
N GLY A 156 -1.78 14.41 -22.29
CA GLY A 156 -2.80 13.35 -22.35
C GLY A 156 -2.52 12.14 -21.46
N VAL A 157 -1.47 12.17 -20.64
CA VAL A 157 -1.12 11.08 -19.73
C VAL A 157 -1.82 11.21 -18.40
N GLY A 158 -2.43 10.13 -17.93
CA GLY A 158 -3.17 10.11 -16.66
C GLY A 158 -2.29 10.36 -15.43
N SER A 159 -2.89 10.84 -14.34
CA SER A 159 -2.17 11.30 -13.14
C SER A 159 -1.25 10.25 -12.53
N PHE A 160 -1.68 8.98 -12.48
CA PHE A 160 -0.81 7.91 -11.99
C PHE A 160 0.38 7.67 -12.93
N CYS A 161 0.15 7.68 -14.24
CA CYS A 161 1.22 7.48 -15.22
C CYS A 161 2.26 8.60 -15.16
N GLN A 162 1.90 9.82 -14.74
CA GLN A 162 2.88 10.88 -14.49
C GLN A 162 3.87 10.54 -13.38
N ILE A 163 3.42 9.83 -12.33
CA ILE A 163 4.31 9.34 -11.27
C ILE A 163 5.31 8.34 -11.85
N CYS A 164 4.84 7.39 -12.67
CA CYS A 164 5.71 6.40 -13.33
C CYS A 164 6.73 7.09 -14.26
N LYS A 165 6.30 8.08 -15.06
CA LYS A 165 7.18 8.88 -15.91
C LYS A 165 8.21 9.66 -15.09
N ALA A 166 7.83 10.19 -13.93
CA ALA A 166 8.75 10.92 -13.07
C ALA A 166 9.84 10.01 -12.50
N CYS A 167 9.50 8.77 -12.10
CA CYS A 167 10.48 7.77 -11.70
C CYS A 167 11.44 7.42 -12.84
N GLN A 168 10.93 7.17 -14.06
CA GLN A 168 11.74 6.92 -15.26
C GLN A 168 12.72 8.05 -15.53
N LYS A 169 12.22 9.30 -15.59
CA LYS A 169 13.04 10.48 -15.84
C LYS A 169 14.12 10.66 -14.78
N ALA A 170 13.77 10.46 -13.51
CA ALA A 170 14.71 10.59 -12.41
C ALA A 170 15.84 9.55 -12.48
N LEU A 171 15.49 8.27 -12.71
CA LEU A 171 16.49 7.21 -12.87
C LEU A 171 17.41 7.47 -14.06
N ASN A 172 16.84 7.82 -15.21
CA ASN A 172 17.60 8.09 -16.43
C ASN A 172 18.52 9.31 -16.27
N ALA A 173 18.02 10.38 -15.66
CA ALA A 173 18.81 11.58 -15.38
C ALA A 173 19.98 11.26 -14.44
N ALA A 174 19.74 10.50 -13.37
CA ALA A 174 20.78 10.14 -12.41
C ALA A 174 21.87 9.22 -13.00
N LEU A 175 21.52 8.40 -14.00
CA LEU A 175 22.46 7.53 -14.71
C LEU A 175 23.07 8.17 -15.96
N GLY A 176 22.63 9.37 -16.34
CA GLY A 176 23.11 10.12 -17.50
C GLY A 176 22.73 9.53 -18.86
N THR A 177 21.76 8.60 -18.90
CA THR A 177 21.33 7.91 -20.12
C THR A 177 19.95 7.30 -19.93
N GLU A 178 19.23 7.02 -21.03
CA GLU A 178 17.95 6.32 -21.01
C GLU A 178 18.16 4.84 -20.68
N ILE A 179 17.88 4.45 -19.43
CA ILE A 179 17.95 3.07 -18.95
C ILE A 179 16.58 2.43 -18.88
N TRP A 180 15.56 3.19 -18.50
CA TRP A 180 14.20 2.70 -18.42
C TRP A 180 13.26 3.67 -19.13
N THR A 181 12.51 3.15 -20.10
CA THR A 181 11.46 3.88 -20.81
C THR A 181 10.17 3.07 -20.81
N THR A 182 9.05 3.74 -21.08
CA THR A 182 7.75 3.10 -21.22
C THR A 182 6.98 3.65 -22.41
N GLU A 183 6.26 2.74 -23.07
CA GLU A 183 5.35 3.05 -24.15
C GLU A 183 3.93 2.68 -23.70
N LYS A 184 3.06 3.68 -23.61
CA LYS A 184 1.66 3.48 -23.23
C LYS A 184 0.87 2.97 -24.44
N GLY A 185 0.19 1.85 -24.27
CA GLY A 185 -0.73 1.29 -25.27
C GLY A 185 -2.19 1.65 -25.00
N ALA A 186 -3.09 1.12 -25.82
CA ALA A 186 -4.53 1.21 -25.61
C ALA A 186 -4.99 0.35 -24.42
N ASP A 187 -6.19 0.63 -23.90
CA ASP A 187 -6.90 -0.19 -22.90
C ASP A 187 -6.09 -0.56 -21.65
N GLY A 188 -5.20 0.34 -21.22
CA GLY A 188 -4.36 0.16 -20.04
C GLY A 188 -3.12 -0.71 -20.26
N ALA A 189 -2.81 -1.07 -21.50
CA ALA A 189 -1.57 -1.75 -21.85
C ALA A 189 -0.36 -0.80 -21.73
N CYS A 190 0.81 -1.37 -21.43
CA CYS A 190 2.06 -0.64 -21.36
C CYS A 190 3.21 -1.58 -21.71
N ARG A 191 4.24 -1.07 -22.36
CA ARG A 191 5.52 -1.75 -22.56
C ARG A 191 6.59 -1.00 -21.76
N ALA A 192 7.41 -1.71 -20.99
CA ALA A 192 8.61 -1.16 -20.38
C ALA A 192 9.84 -1.73 -21.09
N ILE A 193 10.81 -0.87 -21.38
CA ILE A 193 12.07 -1.24 -22.03
C ILE A 193 13.20 -0.84 -21.09
N PHE A 194 14.08 -1.79 -20.82
CA PHE A 194 15.27 -1.61 -20.00
C PHE A 194 16.51 -1.78 -20.87
N ILE A 195 17.31 -0.74 -21.03
CA ILE A 195 18.54 -0.77 -21.84
C ILE A 195 19.68 -1.38 -21.02
N LYS A 196 20.35 -2.36 -21.60
CA LYS A 196 21.54 -3.01 -21.03
C LYS A 196 22.74 -2.10 -21.15
N ARG A 197 23.53 -2.01 -20.08
CA ARG A 197 24.80 -1.27 -20.08
C ARG A 197 25.98 -2.23 -20.05
N ALA A 198 26.14 -2.95 -18.95
CA ALA A 198 27.32 -3.76 -18.69
C ALA A 198 27.27 -5.09 -19.47
N THR A 199 26.07 -5.59 -19.75
CA THR A 199 25.80 -6.86 -20.43
C THR A 199 25.35 -6.70 -21.88
N ARG A 200 25.62 -5.54 -22.50
CA ARG A 200 25.33 -5.32 -23.91
C ARG A 200 26.00 -6.37 -24.78
N GLY A 201 25.26 -6.95 -25.74
CA GLY A 201 25.71 -8.07 -26.56
C GLY A 201 25.65 -9.44 -25.87
N GLY A 202 25.08 -9.52 -24.66
CA GLY A 202 24.96 -10.73 -23.87
C GLY A 202 23.57 -10.93 -23.27
N ARG A 203 23.35 -12.12 -22.69
CA ARG A 203 22.12 -12.44 -21.95
C ARG A 203 22.27 -12.09 -20.47
N LEU A 204 21.22 -11.49 -19.91
CA LEU A 204 21.04 -11.09 -18.53
C LEU A 204 20.18 -12.10 -17.77
N PHE A 205 19.16 -12.67 -18.43
CA PHE A 205 18.25 -13.65 -17.84
C PHE A 205 18.21 -14.95 -18.67
N SER A 206 18.13 -16.07 -17.97
CA SER A 206 17.83 -17.37 -18.59
C SER A 206 16.36 -17.44 -19.05
N ASP A 207 16.06 -18.37 -19.95
CA ASP A 207 14.69 -18.55 -20.48
C ASP A 207 13.67 -18.87 -19.37
N GLU A 208 14.09 -19.54 -18.29
CA GLU A 208 13.25 -19.83 -17.14
C GLU A 208 13.04 -18.61 -16.26
N GLU A 209 14.07 -17.78 -16.05
CA GLU A 209 13.95 -16.53 -15.32
C GLU A 209 13.00 -15.55 -16.03
N ARG A 210 13.09 -15.45 -17.36
CA ARG A 210 12.20 -14.58 -18.16
C ARG A 210 10.72 -14.93 -18.00
N LYS A 211 10.39 -16.19 -17.72
CA LYS A 211 9.02 -16.64 -17.44
C LYS A 211 8.65 -16.46 -15.96
N SER A 212 9.55 -16.81 -15.05
CA SER A 212 9.25 -16.84 -13.62
C SER A 212 9.29 -15.46 -12.94
N LEU A 213 10.12 -14.53 -13.40
CA LEU A 213 10.24 -13.18 -12.83
C LEU A 213 8.96 -12.36 -12.88
N VAL A 214 8.07 -12.67 -13.84
CA VAL A 214 6.78 -12.00 -14.08
C VAL A 214 5.60 -12.72 -13.44
N ARG A 215 5.85 -13.77 -12.64
CA ARG A 215 4.83 -14.57 -11.96
C ARG A 215 4.98 -14.46 -10.45
N THR A 216 3.91 -14.11 -9.74
CA THR A 216 3.94 -14.09 -8.27
C THR A 216 4.16 -15.51 -7.75
N ARG A 217 4.71 -15.64 -6.53
CA ARG A 217 4.93 -16.96 -5.91
C ARG A 217 3.62 -17.76 -5.82
N VAL A 218 2.51 -17.11 -5.48
CA VAL A 218 1.18 -17.74 -5.48
C VAL A 218 0.70 -18.18 -6.86
N ALA A 219 0.98 -17.43 -7.92
CA ALA A 219 0.62 -17.86 -9.28
C ALA A 219 1.41 -19.12 -9.66
N ARG A 220 2.72 -19.14 -9.36
CA ARG A 220 3.59 -20.31 -9.59
C ARG A 220 3.14 -21.52 -8.76
N ALA A 221 2.68 -21.30 -7.52
CA ALA A 221 2.15 -22.37 -6.67
C ALA A 221 0.88 -23.00 -7.27
N ILE A 222 -0.03 -22.18 -7.81
CA ILE A 222 -1.23 -22.64 -8.51
C ILE A 222 -0.86 -23.42 -9.78
N GLU A 223 0.06 -22.88 -10.59
CA GLU A 223 0.52 -23.53 -11.83
C GLU A 223 1.15 -24.91 -11.56
N ARG A 224 1.99 -25.03 -10.53
CA ARG A 224 2.56 -26.33 -10.10
C ARG A 224 1.48 -27.30 -9.64
N LEU A 225 0.55 -26.82 -8.83
CA LEU A 225 -0.56 -27.64 -8.34
C LEU A 225 -1.48 -28.14 -9.47
N ASP A 226 -1.67 -27.35 -10.52
CA ASP A 226 -2.41 -27.73 -11.73
C ASP A 226 -1.65 -28.77 -12.58
N ALA A 227 -0.32 -28.74 -12.54
CA ALA A 227 0.54 -29.75 -13.16
C ALA A 227 0.70 -31.04 -12.35
N GLY A 228 0.08 -31.12 -11.15
CA GLY A 228 0.23 -32.26 -10.24
C GLY A 228 1.55 -32.26 -9.47
N ASP A 229 2.27 -31.14 -9.45
CA ASP A 229 3.45 -30.92 -8.61
C ASP A 229 3.03 -30.28 -7.28
N PHE A 230 3.21 -31.04 -6.20
CA PHE A 230 2.82 -30.63 -4.85
C PHE A 230 3.99 -30.05 -4.05
N ASP A 231 5.20 -29.97 -4.62
CA ASP A 231 6.36 -29.34 -4.00
C ASP A 231 6.29 -27.80 -4.15
N ILE A 232 5.38 -27.21 -3.38
CA ILE A 232 5.06 -25.77 -3.41
C ILE A 232 5.27 -25.07 -2.06
N GLY A 233 5.79 -25.77 -1.05
CA GLY A 233 5.95 -25.23 0.31
C GLY A 233 6.72 -23.91 0.33
N GLU A 234 7.85 -23.86 -0.39
CA GLU A 234 8.68 -22.67 -0.56
C GLU A 234 8.02 -21.55 -1.37
N LEU A 235 6.92 -21.81 -2.10
CA LEU A 235 6.16 -20.76 -2.79
C LEU A 235 5.04 -20.20 -1.91
N VAL A 236 4.64 -20.92 -0.87
CA VAL A 236 3.55 -20.56 0.04
C VAL A 236 4.09 -19.86 1.29
N GLU A 237 5.25 -20.27 1.81
CA GLU A 237 5.78 -19.76 3.07
C GLU A 237 6.01 -18.24 3.07
N GLY A 238 5.40 -17.51 4.01
CA GLY A 238 5.54 -16.06 4.13
C GLY A 238 4.87 -15.24 3.03
N GLN A 239 4.00 -15.85 2.22
CA GLN A 239 3.43 -15.22 1.02
C GLN A 239 2.74 -13.89 1.28
N ARG A 240 2.11 -13.66 2.44
CA ARG A 240 1.45 -12.38 2.73
C ARG A 240 2.39 -11.16 2.61
N LYS A 241 3.71 -11.38 2.72
CA LYS A 241 4.76 -10.36 2.62
C LYS A 241 5.44 -10.33 1.23
N ASP A 242 5.04 -11.16 0.27
CA ASP A 242 5.64 -11.20 -1.08
C ASP A 242 5.40 -9.93 -1.89
N TRP A 243 4.26 -9.30 -1.67
CA TRP A 243 3.88 -8.08 -2.37
C TRP A 243 4.54 -6.81 -1.79
N LYS A 244 5.46 -6.97 -0.81
CA LYS A 244 6.28 -5.89 -0.24
C LYS A 244 6.92 -4.96 -1.28
N PRO A 245 7.44 -5.42 -2.44
CA PRO A 245 7.98 -4.53 -3.45
C PRO A 245 7.01 -3.42 -3.86
N TRP A 246 5.75 -3.77 -4.13
CA TRP A 246 4.72 -2.80 -4.45
C TRP A 246 4.20 -2.06 -3.22
N HIS A 247 3.92 -2.78 -2.14
CA HIS A 247 3.40 -2.18 -0.91
C HIS A 247 4.33 -1.09 -0.36
N ASP A 248 5.63 -1.39 -0.22
CA ASP A 248 6.61 -0.47 0.36
C ASP A 248 6.87 0.72 -0.56
N PHE A 249 6.96 0.47 -1.87
CA PHE A 249 7.01 1.54 -2.87
C PHE A 249 5.82 2.49 -2.74
N GLY A 250 4.61 1.95 -2.58
CA GLY A 250 3.38 2.73 -2.44
C GLY A 250 3.33 3.59 -1.18
N ILE A 251 3.73 3.05 -0.02
CA ILE A 251 3.72 3.81 1.24
C ILE A 251 4.81 4.88 1.28
N VAL A 252 5.99 4.63 0.70
CA VAL A 252 7.07 5.62 0.61
C VAL A 252 6.68 6.75 -0.34
N LEU A 253 6.06 6.40 -1.47
CA LEU A 253 5.49 7.39 -2.38
C LEU A 253 4.43 8.27 -1.71
N LEU A 254 3.53 7.67 -0.92
CA LEU A 254 2.54 8.41 -0.14
C LEU A 254 3.20 9.36 0.86
N GLU A 255 4.25 8.91 1.54
CA GLU A 255 5.03 9.75 2.47
C GLU A 255 5.63 10.96 1.77
N TYR A 256 6.25 10.78 0.61
CA TYR A 256 6.84 11.91 -0.10
C TYR A 256 5.80 12.92 -0.60
N PHE A 257 4.60 12.47 -0.96
CA PHE A 257 3.51 13.42 -1.20
C PHE A 257 3.12 14.21 0.06
N TYR A 258 3.18 13.60 1.25
CA TYR A 258 2.91 14.30 2.50
C TYR A 258 4.01 15.32 2.81
N ALA A 259 5.27 14.98 2.57
CA ALA A 259 6.38 15.91 2.70
C ALA A 259 6.22 17.12 1.77
N ILE A 260 5.88 16.91 0.49
CA ILE A 260 5.59 18.00 -0.44
C ILE A 260 4.43 18.87 0.07
N ALA A 261 3.36 18.27 0.59
CA ALA A 261 2.24 19.04 1.13
C ALA A 261 2.66 19.90 2.34
N LEU A 262 3.46 19.35 3.25
CA LEU A 262 4.01 20.11 4.38
C LEU A 262 4.88 21.29 3.92
N GLU A 263 5.73 21.10 2.91
CA GLU A 263 6.55 22.17 2.35
C GLU A 263 5.72 23.30 1.74
N GLN A 264 4.59 22.99 1.09
CA GLN A 264 3.78 24.00 0.39
C GLN A 264 2.84 24.78 1.29
N GLY A 265 2.26 24.14 2.30
CA GLY A 265 1.23 24.79 3.11
C GLY A 265 1.12 24.23 4.53
N GLY A 266 2.18 23.58 5.01
CA GLY A 266 2.24 23.05 6.37
C GLY A 266 1.17 22.01 6.66
N ALA A 267 0.87 21.85 7.95
CA ALA A 267 -0.07 20.85 8.44
C ALA A 267 -1.49 21.04 7.88
N ASP A 268 -1.96 22.27 7.70
CA ASP A 268 -3.31 22.52 7.20
C ASP A 268 -3.48 22.11 5.74
N TYR A 269 -2.48 22.39 4.88
CA TYR A 269 -2.54 21.91 3.50
C TYR A 269 -2.44 20.38 3.43
N LEU A 270 -1.60 19.75 4.26
CA LEU A 270 -1.57 18.28 4.37
C LEU A 270 -2.93 17.72 4.82
N ALA A 271 -3.61 18.36 5.77
CA ALA A 271 -4.95 17.97 6.20
C ALA A 271 -5.94 17.99 5.03
N GLU A 272 -5.93 19.06 4.24
CA GLU A 272 -6.76 19.19 3.05
C GLU A 272 -6.42 18.13 1.98
N VAL A 273 -5.13 17.85 1.77
CA VAL A 273 -4.67 16.77 0.88
C VAL A 273 -5.23 15.43 1.32
N LEU A 274 -5.17 15.09 2.61
CA LEU A 274 -5.72 13.85 3.15
C LEU A 274 -7.25 13.78 2.97
N GLU A 275 -7.96 14.86 3.29
CA GLU A 275 -9.41 14.96 3.17
C GLU A 275 -9.90 14.78 1.73
N GLN A 276 -9.20 15.34 0.74
CA GLN A 276 -9.65 15.28 -0.65
C GLN A 276 -9.15 14.05 -1.43
N THR A 277 -8.02 13.47 -1.04
CA THR A 277 -7.36 12.40 -1.83
C THR A 277 -7.47 11.02 -1.19
N TYR A 278 -7.43 10.94 0.13
CA TYR A 278 -7.43 9.68 0.89
C TYR A 278 -8.81 9.36 1.48
N ALA A 279 -9.39 10.28 2.25
CA ALA A 279 -10.66 10.05 2.96
C ALA A 279 -11.80 9.55 2.06
N PRO A 280 -11.99 10.03 0.81
CA PRO A 280 -13.08 9.55 -0.04
C PRO A 280 -12.91 8.08 -0.46
N ALA A 281 -11.67 7.61 -0.61
CA ALA A 281 -11.40 6.20 -0.92
C ALA A 281 -11.60 5.30 0.32
N PHE A 282 -11.24 5.79 1.51
CA PHE A 282 -11.48 5.11 2.78
C PHE A 282 -13.00 5.01 3.08
N ASN A 283 -13.72 6.12 2.95
CA ASN A 283 -15.16 6.21 3.23
C ASN A 283 -16.01 5.37 2.28
N ALA A 284 -15.55 5.15 1.04
CA ALA A 284 -16.23 4.27 0.10
C ALA A 284 -16.38 2.83 0.61
N GLY A 285 -15.53 2.41 1.56
CA GLY A 285 -15.63 1.10 2.22
C GLY A 285 -16.68 1.02 3.34
N PHE A 286 -17.18 2.15 3.86
CA PHE A 286 -18.03 2.16 5.06
C PHE A 286 -19.27 1.29 4.93
N PRO A 287 -20.06 1.33 3.82
CA PRO A 287 -21.24 0.48 3.69
C PRO A 287 -20.91 -1.01 3.82
N ARG A 288 -19.77 -1.45 3.26
CA ARG A 288 -19.31 -2.84 3.34
C ARG A 288 -19.00 -3.23 4.79
N TYR A 289 -18.21 -2.43 5.51
CA TYR A 289 -17.81 -2.75 6.90
C TYR A 289 -18.95 -2.60 7.90
N ALA A 290 -19.87 -1.65 7.67
CA ALA A 290 -21.08 -1.47 8.48
C ALA A 290 -21.97 -2.73 8.42
N ALA A 291 -22.09 -3.36 7.24
CA ALA A 291 -22.92 -4.54 7.01
C ALA A 291 -22.32 -5.87 7.52
N MET A 292 -21.04 -5.92 7.92
CA MET A 292 -20.42 -7.13 8.46
C MET A 292 -20.88 -7.40 9.90
N SER A 293 -21.01 -8.67 10.29
CA SER A 293 -21.08 -9.06 11.71
C SER A 293 -19.74 -8.81 12.41
N ASP A 294 -19.71 -8.85 13.74
CA ASP A 294 -18.46 -8.73 14.51
C ASP A 294 -17.43 -9.80 14.09
N ASP A 295 -17.87 -11.06 13.92
CA ASP A 295 -17.02 -12.15 13.43
C ASP A 295 -16.41 -11.87 12.05
N LYS A 296 -17.23 -11.42 11.09
CA LYS A 296 -16.75 -11.11 9.75
C LYS A 296 -15.82 -9.91 9.77
N LEU A 297 -16.10 -8.91 10.60
CA LEU A 297 -15.31 -7.70 10.70
C LEU A 297 -13.93 -7.99 11.29
N VAL A 298 -13.82 -8.67 12.43
CA VAL A 298 -12.51 -8.96 13.05
C VAL A 298 -11.63 -9.80 12.13
N ARG A 299 -12.20 -10.79 11.43
CA ARG A 299 -11.48 -11.62 10.45
C ARG A 299 -11.04 -10.82 9.23
N GLU A 300 -11.88 -9.93 8.71
CA GLU A 300 -11.52 -9.06 7.59
C GLU A 300 -10.39 -8.10 7.98
N ILE A 301 -10.41 -7.53 9.19
CA ILE A 301 -9.34 -6.65 9.67
C ILE A 301 -8.04 -7.42 9.93
N ALA A 302 -8.11 -8.64 10.47
CA ALA A 302 -6.95 -9.52 10.60
C ALA A 302 -6.35 -9.88 9.23
N ARG A 303 -7.19 -10.22 8.24
CA ARG A 303 -6.76 -10.43 6.85
C ARG A 303 -6.08 -9.18 6.30
N THR A 304 -6.69 -8.00 6.47
CA THR A 304 -6.12 -6.73 6.04
C THR A 304 -4.76 -6.47 6.69
N TRP A 305 -4.59 -6.68 7.99
CA TRP A 305 -3.29 -6.48 8.65
C TRP A 305 -2.22 -7.47 8.21
N ASN A 306 -2.58 -8.74 7.98
CA ASN A 306 -1.68 -9.74 7.43
C ASN A 306 -1.12 -9.30 6.08
N TYR A 307 -1.99 -8.86 5.17
CA TYR A 307 -1.59 -8.34 3.86
C TYR A 307 -1.02 -6.92 3.93
N HIS A 308 -1.31 -6.11 4.95
CA HIS A 308 -0.59 -4.85 5.17
C HIS A 308 0.86 -5.08 5.60
N CYS A 309 1.36 -6.33 5.63
CA CYS A 309 2.70 -6.70 6.05
C CYS A 309 2.97 -6.45 7.55
N ALA A 310 1.93 -6.34 8.37
CA ALA A 310 2.07 -6.18 9.82
C ALA A 310 2.38 -7.53 10.50
N ASP A 311 2.95 -7.45 11.69
CA ASP A 311 2.99 -8.56 12.66
C ASP A 311 2.12 -8.13 13.85
N PHE A 312 1.20 -8.98 14.31
CA PHE A 312 0.19 -8.54 15.27
C PHE A 312 -0.40 -9.64 16.13
N THR A 313 -1.00 -9.23 17.24
CA THR A 313 -1.86 -10.05 18.10
C THR A 313 -3.21 -9.37 18.29
N ILE A 314 -4.24 -10.15 18.62
CA ILE A 314 -5.60 -9.66 18.87
C ILE A 314 -5.97 -9.96 20.32
N ILE A 315 -6.54 -8.97 21.00
CA ILE A 315 -7.17 -9.12 22.33
C ILE A 315 -8.64 -8.73 22.19
N GLU A 316 -9.53 -9.49 22.82
CA GLU A 316 -10.94 -9.12 22.91
C GLU A 316 -11.25 -8.49 24.27
N GLU A 317 -11.77 -7.27 24.20
CA GLU A 317 -12.38 -6.51 25.30
C GLU A 317 -13.91 -6.57 25.19
N ASP A 318 -14.59 -6.04 26.19
CA ASP A 318 -16.06 -6.13 26.26
C ASP A 318 -16.73 -5.49 25.04
N ASP A 319 -16.26 -4.32 24.60
CA ASP A 319 -16.85 -3.49 23.55
C ASP A 319 -16.07 -3.50 22.22
N ARG A 320 -14.87 -4.10 22.17
CA ARG A 320 -13.98 -4.01 21.01
C ARG A 320 -12.97 -5.15 20.90
N PHE A 321 -12.37 -5.27 19.73
CA PHE A 321 -11.13 -6.00 19.51
C PHE A 321 -9.96 -5.03 19.42
N VAL A 322 -8.86 -5.38 20.08
CA VAL A 322 -7.62 -4.61 20.12
C VAL A 322 -6.55 -5.34 19.33
N PHE A 323 -6.10 -4.74 18.24
CA PHE A 323 -4.97 -5.20 17.46
C PHE A 323 -3.71 -4.49 17.97
N ARG A 324 -2.79 -5.25 18.58
CA ARG A 324 -1.44 -4.78 18.90
C ARG A 324 -0.54 -5.08 17.71
N LEU A 325 -0.07 -4.04 17.03
CA LEU A 325 0.67 -4.13 15.77
C LEU A 325 2.15 -3.81 16.02
N ASP A 326 3.06 -4.75 15.76
CA ASP A 326 4.46 -4.64 16.13
C ASP A 326 5.41 -5.26 15.07
N PRO A 327 5.74 -4.52 14.01
CA PRO A 327 5.26 -3.18 13.66
C PRO A 327 3.86 -3.21 13.03
N CYS A 328 3.18 -2.05 13.02
CA CYS A 328 2.11 -1.85 12.04
C CYS A 328 2.66 -1.84 10.62
N GLY A 329 1.83 -2.24 9.67
CA GLY A 329 2.24 -2.60 8.31
C GLY A 329 2.90 -1.49 7.50
N SER A 330 2.69 -0.22 7.86
CA SER A 330 3.15 0.94 7.12
C SER A 330 3.91 1.94 7.98
N GLY A 331 3.22 2.82 8.71
CA GLY A 331 3.85 3.89 9.50
C GLY A 331 4.88 3.37 10.50
N GLY A 332 4.60 2.26 11.18
CA GLY A 332 5.52 1.62 12.10
C GLY A 332 6.71 0.93 11.45
N ARG A 333 6.59 0.51 10.18
CA ARG A 333 7.71 0.00 9.40
C ARG A 333 8.58 1.15 8.88
N LEU A 334 7.98 2.22 8.37
CA LEU A 334 8.67 3.46 7.99
C LEU A 334 9.43 4.03 9.19
N PHE A 335 8.81 4.07 10.38
CA PHE A 335 9.43 4.62 11.58
C PHE A 335 10.61 3.79 12.08
N ARG A 336 10.72 2.53 11.65
CA ARG A 336 11.85 1.64 11.95
C ARG A 336 12.89 1.57 10.82
N GLY A 337 12.68 2.23 9.67
CA GLY A 337 13.48 2.00 8.46
C GLY A 337 13.36 0.57 7.91
N ALA A 338 12.28 -0.16 8.25
CA ALA A 338 12.11 -1.57 7.93
C ALA A 338 11.34 -1.80 6.62
N VAL A 339 11.61 -0.97 5.61
CA VAL A 339 10.98 -1.04 4.28
C VAL A 339 11.90 -1.69 3.26
N TRP A 340 11.31 -2.19 2.18
CA TRP A 340 12.00 -2.89 1.11
C TRP A 340 13.12 -2.02 0.53
N ARG A 341 14.27 -2.66 0.26
CA ARG A 341 15.48 -2.03 -0.28
C ARG A 341 16.05 -0.89 0.56
N ASP A 342 15.70 -0.79 1.84
CA ASP A 342 16.16 0.30 2.70
C ASP A 342 15.84 1.68 2.10
N MET A 343 14.72 1.78 1.37
CA MET A 343 14.45 2.93 0.50
C MET A 343 14.04 4.21 1.24
N PHE A 344 13.91 4.16 2.56
CA PHE A 344 13.37 5.28 3.35
C PHE A 344 13.87 5.24 4.80
N HIS A 345 14.36 6.40 5.27
CA HIS A 345 14.56 6.70 6.69
C HIS A 345 14.04 8.10 7.03
N TYR A 346 13.38 8.25 8.18
CA TYR A 346 13.02 9.59 8.67
C TYR A 346 14.28 10.43 8.90
N GLY A 347 14.22 11.70 8.47
CA GLY A 347 15.38 12.60 8.46
C GLY A 347 16.05 12.71 7.09
N ASP A 348 15.78 11.78 6.17
CA ASP A 348 16.18 11.90 4.77
C ASP A 348 15.34 12.99 4.06
N ARG A 349 15.75 13.29 2.82
CA ARG A 349 15.01 14.22 1.97
C ARG A 349 13.59 13.69 1.70
N LEU A 350 12.60 14.57 1.80
CA LEU A 350 11.18 14.24 1.74
C LEU A 350 10.71 13.23 2.82
N ALA A 351 11.47 13.05 3.91
CA ALA A 351 11.09 12.18 5.02
C ALA A 351 10.98 12.96 6.36
N PRO A 352 10.16 14.02 6.45
CA PRO A 352 10.07 14.83 7.66
C PRO A 352 9.28 14.11 8.76
N THR A 353 9.55 14.49 10.01
CA THR A 353 8.56 14.35 11.09
C THR A 353 7.79 15.66 11.25
N MET A 354 6.58 15.60 11.80
CA MET A 354 5.84 16.78 12.20
C MET A 354 6.30 17.23 13.58
N ALA A 355 7.04 18.34 13.62
CA ALA A 355 7.58 18.90 14.86
C ALA A 355 6.48 19.38 15.83
N ASP A 356 5.48 20.09 15.31
CA ASP A 356 4.44 20.70 16.12
C ASP A 356 3.16 19.85 16.22
N PRO A 357 2.45 19.89 17.37
CA PRO A 357 1.14 19.27 17.52
C PRO A 357 0.10 19.79 16.51
N HIS A 358 -0.65 18.87 15.91
CA HIS A 358 -1.77 19.17 15.02
C HIS A 358 -2.82 18.06 15.04
N ARG A 359 -4.08 18.39 14.71
CA ARG A 359 -5.17 17.40 14.68
C ARG A 359 -4.91 16.19 13.77
N ILE A 360 -4.05 16.36 12.76
CA ILE A 360 -3.69 15.29 11.82
C ILE A 360 -2.48 14.48 12.27
N ASN A 361 -1.79 14.82 13.35
CA ASN A 361 -0.67 14.01 13.87
C ASN A 361 -0.95 13.52 15.30
N PHE A 362 -2.23 13.39 15.62
CA PHE A 362 -2.70 13.01 16.95
C PHE A 362 -2.38 14.04 18.04
N ASN A 363 -2.23 15.33 17.68
CA ASN A 363 -1.80 16.39 18.59
C ASN A 363 -0.48 16.06 19.29
N ARG A 364 0.45 15.41 18.56
CA ARG A 364 1.76 15.02 19.06
C ARG A 364 2.86 15.87 18.44
N SER A 365 3.89 16.15 19.23
CA SER A 365 5.17 16.62 18.71
C SER A 365 6.00 15.46 18.16
N ASP A 366 6.91 15.77 17.24
CA ASP A 366 7.86 14.84 16.61
C ASP A 366 7.19 13.57 16.06
N ALA A 367 5.99 13.72 15.51
CA ALA A 367 5.19 12.60 15.04
C ALA A 367 5.63 12.20 13.62
N PRO A 368 5.67 10.90 13.28
CA PRO A 368 5.94 10.45 11.91
C PRO A 368 4.88 11.02 10.95
N THR A 369 5.30 11.75 9.92
CA THR A 369 4.38 12.39 8.96
C THR A 369 3.49 11.37 8.27
N TYR A 370 4.00 10.16 8.01
CA TYR A 370 3.20 9.11 7.40
C TYR A 370 1.97 8.77 8.23
N CYS A 371 2.07 8.80 9.57
CA CYS A 371 0.98 8.45 10.47
C CYS A 371 -0.19 9.45 10.40
N THR A 372 -0.06 10.57 9.67
CA THR A 372 -1.14 11.54 9.54
C THR A 372 -2.38 11.01 8.82
N HIS A 373 -2.20 10.04 7.91
CA HIS A 373 -3.34 9.38 7.28
C HIS A 373 -4.17 8.56 8.29
N CYS A 374 -3.55 8.01 9.33
CA CYS A 374 -4.27 7.31 10.40
C CYS A 374 -5.17 8.27 11.19
N ALA A 375 -4.69 9.49 11.47
CA ALA A 375 -5.51 10.52 12.12
C ALA A 375 -6.69 10.95 11.22
N ALA A 376 -6.46 11.03 9.90
CA ALA A 376 -7.54 11.27 8.94
C ALA A 376 -8.58 10.13 8.94
N SER A 377 -8.16 8.86 8.98
CA SER A 377 -9.08 7.71 9.12
C SER A 377 -9.86 7.75 10.43
N ASN A 378 -9.20 8.13 11.54
CA ASN A 378 -9.88 8.30 12.82
C ASN A 378 -10.95 9.39 12.71
N ARG A 379 -10.62 10.54 12.13
CA ARG A 379 -11.57 11.65 11.96
C ARG A 379 -12.78 11.23 11.14
N ALA A 380 -12.57 10.55 10.02
CA ALA A 380 -13.65 10.03 9.18
C ALA A 380 -14.62 9.07 9.91
N GLN A 381 -14.14 8.35 10.93
CA GLN A 381 -14.96 7.44 11.73
C GLN A 381 -15.58 8.12 12.97
N LEU A 382 -14.81 8.99 13.64
CA LEU A 382 -15.18 9.54 14.94
C LEU A 382 -16.04 10.81 14.86
N GLU A 383 -15.94 11.60 13.78
CA GLU A 383 -16.83 12.77 13.57
C GLU A 383 -18.32 12.39 13.53
N SER A 384 -18.61 11.19 13.05
CA SER A 384 -19.96 10.62 12.97
C SER A 384 -20.05 9.32 13.77
N ALA A 385 -19.34 9.23 14.90
CA ALA A 385 -19.24 8.00 15.69
C ALA A 385 -20.61 7.42 16.07
N LEU A 386 -21.60 8.27 16.37
CA LEU A 386 -22.95 7.82 16.76
C LEU A 386 -23.82 7.35 15.58
N SER A 387 -23.38 7.56 14.34
CA SER A 387 -24.13 7.12 13.16
C SER A 387 -23.95 5.62 12.95
N PRO A 388 -25.04 4.83 12.84
CA PRO A 388 -24.96 3.41 12.56
C PRO A 388 -24.37 3.10 11.18
N ALA A 389 -24.41 4.08 10.25
CA ALA A 389 -23.78 3.98 8.93
C ALA A 389 -22.25 4.12 8.98
N THR A 390 -21.69 4.62 10.08
CA THR A 390 -20.24 4.81 10.26
C THR A 390 -19.68 3.66 11.09
N PRO A 391 -18.90 2.74 10.51
CA PRO A 391 -18.26 1.68 11.28
C PRO A 391 -17.02 2.21 12.02
N LEU A 392 -16.81 1.82 13.28
CA LEU A 392 -15.58 2.09 14.03
C LEU A 392 -14.66 0.85 13.95
N PHE A 393 -14.06 0.62 12.77
CA PHE A 393 -13.34 -0.61 12.45
C PHE A 393 -11.82 -0.43 12.32
N PHE A 394 -11.34 0.81 12.34
CA PHE A 394 -9.94 1.15 12.16
C PHE A 394 -9.62 2.39 13.00
N VAL A 395 -9.93 2.36 14.31
CA VAL A 395 -9.65 3.50 15.20
C VAL A 395 -8.27 3.32 15.81
N ILE A 396 -7.33 4.19 15.46
CA ILE A 396 -5.93 4.11 15.90
C ILE A 396 -5.73 4.88 17.21
N ASP A 397 -5.03 4.26 18.16
CA ASP A 397 -4.42 4.98 19.29
C ASP A 397 -3.12 5.60 18.81
N GLY A 398 -3.17 6.91 18.52
CA GLY A 398 -2.03 7.69 18.06
C GLY A 398 -0.94 7.83 19.10
N HIS A 399 -1.20 7.56 20.39
CA HIS A 399 -0.23 7.64 21.46
C HIS A 399 0.40 6.30 21.82
N ALA A 400 0.00 5.19 21.19
CA ALA A 400 0.65 3.89 21.39
C ALA A 400 2.06 3.82 20.79
N GLN A 401 2.25 4.38 19.58
CA GLN A 401 3.56 4.40 18.90
C GLN A 401 4.25 5.75 19.11
N THR A 402 4.99 5.90 20.21
CA THR A 402 5.73 7.13 20.54
C THR A 402 7.16 7.15 20.04
N SER A 403 7.75 6.00 19.73
CA SER A 403 9.15 5.88 19.28
C SER A 403 9.31 4.79 18.21
N PRO A 404 10.44 4.78 17.47
CA PRO A 404 10.83 3.61 16.70
C PRO A 404 10.82 2.36 17.59
N GLY A 405 10.32 1.24 17.07
CA GLY A 405 10.18 0.01 17.84
C GLY A 405 8.91 -0.11 18.71
N ALA A 406 8.22 0.99 19.02
CA ALA A 406 6.96 0.92 19.75
C ALA A 406 5.83 0.32 18.87
N PRO A 407 4.93 -0.49 19.46
CA PRO A 407 3.79 -1.03 18.74
C PRO A 407 2.73 0.05 18.49
N CYS A 408 1.97 -0.08 17.40
CA CYS A 408 0.72 0.67 17.23
C CYS A 408 -0.43 -0.14 17.85
N ARG A 409 -1.55 0.55 18.11
CA ARG A 409 -2.78 -0.09 18.55
C ARG A 409 -3.95 0.37 17.68
N CYS A 410 -4.72 -0.60 17.20
CA CYS A 410 -5.92 -0.39 16.39
C CYS A 410 -7.10 -1.03 17.10
N TYR A 411 -8.21 -0.30 17.18
CA TYR A 411 -9.46 -0.75 17.76
C TYR A 411 -10.50 -1.03 16.68
N VAL A 412 -11.20 -2.14 16.85
CA VAL A 412 -12.37 -2.55 16.07
C VAL A 412 -13.53 -2.70 17.05
N TYR A 413 -14.42 -1.72 17.11
CA TYR A 413 -15.56 -1.76 18.04
C TYR A 413 -16.63 -2.74 17.53
N LYS A 414 -17.22 -3.47 18.48
CA LYS A 414 -18.35 -4.37 18.24
C LYS A 414 -19.59 -3.58 17.82
N LYS A 415 -20.51 -4.23 17.10
CA LYS A 415 -21.71 -3.56 16.58
C LYS A 415 -22.63 -3.01 17.68
N ASP A 416 -22.68 -3.69 18.81
CA ASP A 416 -23.49 -3.34 19.98
C ASP A 416 -22.73 -2.50 21.03
N ALA A 417 -21.48 -2.10 20.75
CA ALA A 417 -20.72 -1.21 21.61
C ALA A 417 -21.46 0.12 21.82
N ARG A 418 -21.58 0.56 23.07
CA ARG A 418 -22.09 1.90 23.40
C ARG A 418 -21.03 2.92 22.99
N ARG A 419 -21.19 3.51 21.81
CA ARG A 419 -20.18 4.40 21.22
C ARG A 419 -20.00 5.72 21.98
N GLU A 420 -20.95 6.07 22.84
CA GLU A 420 -20.82 7.14 23.84
C GLU A 420 -19.70 6.84 24.88
N ASP A 421 -19.41 5.57 25.14
CA ASP A 421 -18.39 5.13 26.11
C ASP A 421 -17.00 4.98 25.49
N ALA A 422 -16.86 5.20 24.17
CA ALA A 422 -15.57 5.13 23.51
C ALA A 422 -14.60 6.12 24.17
N ASP A 423 -13.36 5.69 24.40
CA ASP A 423 -12.36 6.45 25.16
C ASP A 423 -12.27 7.91 24.66
N PRO A 424 -12.56 8.92 25.51
CA PRO A 424 -12.48 10.33 25.17
C PRO A 424 -11.15 10.73 24.52
N ALA A 425 -10.04 10.12 24.95
CA ALA A 425 -8.71 10.40 24.42
C ALA A 425 -8.62 10.13 22.91
N LEU A 426 -9.44 9.20 22.37
CA LEU A 426 -9.45 8.88 20.95
C LEU A 426 -10.03 10.00 20.08
N PHE A 427 -10.93 10.79 20.63
CA PHE A 427 -11.50 11.97 19.98
C PHE A 427 -10.57 13.18 20.15
N GLU A 428 -10.07 13.39 21.36
CA GLU A 428 -9.23 14.53 21.71
C GLU A 428 -7.91 14.55 20.93
N GLN A 429 -7.28 13.38 20.71
CA GLN A 429 -6.05 13.28 19.92
C GLN A 429 -6.21 13.83 18.48
N ILE A 430 -7.42 13.82 17.91
CA ILE A 430 -7.70 14.36 16.57
C ILE A 430 -8.52 15.66 16.60
N GLY A 431 -8.55 16.34 17.76
CA GLY A 431 -9.21 17.63 17.93
C GLY A 431 -10.74 17.56 17.82
N LEU A 432 -11.35 16.42 18.15
CA LEU A 432 -12.80 16.28 18.26
C LEU A 432 -13.23 16.33 19.73
N VAL A 433 -14.48 16.74 19.95
CA VAL A 433 -15.13 16.63 21.25
C VAL A 433 -15.83 15.27 21.32
N PRO A 434 -15.60 14.47 22.37
CA PRO A 434 -16.32 13.22 22.57
C PRO A 434 -17.85 13.45 22.58
N PRO A 435 -18.65 12.53 22.03
CA PRO A 435 -20.10 12.60 22.16
C PRO A 435 -20.48 12.61 23.65
N LYS A 436 -21.32 13.56 24.07
CA LYS A 436 -21.89 13.55 25.42
C LYS A 436 -23.06 12.57 25.47
N GLU A 437 -23.20 11.83 26.57
CA GLU A 437 -24.46 11.15 26.87
C GLU A 437 -25.60 12.17 26.72
N LYS A 438 -26.55 11.87 25.84
CA LYS A 438 -27.86 12.54 25.94
C LYS A 438 -28.48 12.01 27.22
N ASN A 439 -28.48 12.82 28.28
CA ASN A 439 -29.32 12.58 29.44
C ASN A 439 -30.74 12.30 28.93
N ALA A 440 -31.20 11.07 29.16
CA ALA A 440 -32.52 10.60 28.78
C ALA A 440 -33.63 11.34 29.51
#